data_AF-A0A921H3W9-F1
#
_entry.id   AF-A0A921H3W9-F1
#
_cell.length_a   1.000
_cell.length_b   1.000
_cell.length_c   1.000
_cell.angle_alpha   90.00
_cell.angle_beta   90.00
_cell.angle_gamma   90.00
#
_symmetry.space_group_name_H-M   'P 1'
#
loop_
_entity.id
_entity.type
_entity.pdbx_description
1 polymer ?
#
loop_
_entity_poly.entity_id
_entity_poly.type
_entity_poly.pdbx_seq_one_letter_code
_entity_poly.pdbx_strand_id
1 'polypeptide(L)'
;MKEPQEFIPDEDLKRFFLTETLFLNLSEKVEQQEYNRLRVLYKLHKNVHDLLFHLYQCNLNTHYLEVCEVFGFYFVEKEGEKKKKHHMSARLYAYTRFIQQIMKSKSVIADYLLYSAGQLDELERVASIYYQKDIGKEITREEIFPRKGQVKK
;
A
#
# COMPACT_ATOMS: atom_id res chain seq x y z
N MET A 1 -23.69 4.96 27.55
CA MET A 1 -24.08 3.68 26.93
C MET A 1 -23.18 3.49 25.73
N LYS A 2 -22.50 2.35 25.58
CA LYS A 2 -21.80 2.03 24.33
C LYS A 2 -22.89 1.77 23.29
N GLU A 3 -22.82 2.40 22.12
CA GLU A 3 -23.71 2.07 21.01
C GLU A 3 -23.62 0.56 20.74
N PRO A 4 -24.74 -0.13 20.48
CA PRO A 4 -24.67 -1.52 20.03
C PRO A 4 -23.84 -1.53 18.75
N GLN A 5 -22.69 -2.22 18.77
CA GLN A 5 -21.94 -2.47 17.54
C GLN A 5 -22.90 -3.12 16.55
N GLU A 6 -23.13 -2.48 15.41
CA GLU A 6 -23.89 -3.08 14.32
C GLU A 6 -23.21 -4.41 13.95
N PHE A 7 -23.89 -5.51 14.27
CA PHE A 7 -23.43 -6.83 13.89
C PHE A 7 -23.69 -6.99 12.40
N ILE A 8 -22.63 -6.86 11.60
CA ILE A 8 -22.68 -7.17 10.17
C ILE A 8 -22.66 -8.71 10.05
N PRO A 9 -23.67 -9.32 9.41
CA PRO A 9 -23.66 -10.76 9.14
C PRO A 9 -22.44 -11.17 8.32
N ASP A 10 -21.86 -12.33 8.62
CA ASP A 10 -20.66 -12.85 7.93
C ASP A 10 -20.86 -12.94 6.39
N GLU A 11 -22.09 -13.19 5.95
CA GLU A 11 -22.43 -13.28 4.53
C GLU A 11 -22.40 -11.91 3.84
N ASP A 12 -22.87 -10.87 4.52
CA ASP A 12 -22.84 -9.50 4.01
C ASP A 12 -21.40 -8.99 3.96
N LEU A 13 -20.59 -9.34 4.95
CA LEU A 13 -19.15 -9.05 4.98
C LEU A 13 -18.39 -9.77 3.85
N LYS A 14 -18.69 -11.06 3.60
CA LYS A 14 -18.14 -11.80 2.45
C LYS A 14 -18.52 -11.11 1.14
N ARG A 15 -19.78 -10.73 0.96
CA ARG A 15 -20.27 -10.03 -0.25
C ARG A 15 -19.61 -8.67 -0.43
N PHE A 16 -19.40 -7.94 0.65
CA PHE A 16 -18.68 -6.67 0.65
C PHE A 16 -17.27 -6.85 0.06
N PHE A 17 -16.46 -7.76 0.60
CA PHE A 17 -15.11 -8.02 0.09
C PHE A 17 -15.10 -8.56 -1.34
N LEU A 18 -16.02 -9.45 -1.70
CA LEU A 18 -16.14 -9.90 -3.08
C LEU A 18 -16.49 -8.74 -4.03
N THR A 19 -17.29 -7.78 -3.59
CA THR A 19 -17.59 -6.58 -4.37
C THR A 19 -16.34 -5.70 -4.54
N GLU A 20 -15.52 -5.54 -3.49
CA GLU A 20 -14.26 -4.79 -3.61
C GLU A 20 -13.31 -5.38 -4.65
N THR A 21 -13.30 -6.71 -4.81
CA THR A 21 -12.46 -7.36 -5.84
C THR A 21 -12.84 -6.96 -7.26
N LEU A 22 -14.05 -6.43 -7.50
CA LEU A 22 -14.47 -5.95 -8.83
C LEU A 22 -13.70 -4.71 -9.29
N PHE A 23 -13.10 -3.96 -8.35
CA PHE A 23 -12.22 -2.84 -8.68
C PHE A 23 -10.80 -3.30 -9.06
N LEU A 24 -10.51 -4.60 -8.95
CA LEU A 24 -9.23 -5.17 -9.32
C LEU A 24 -9.30 -5.73 -10.73
N ASN A 25 -8.30 -5.41 -11.56
CA ASN A 25 -8.14 -6.02 -12.89
C ASN A 25 -7.55 -7.44 -12.74
N LEU A 26 -8.38 -8.38 -12.30
CA LEU A 26 -7.99 -9.77 -12.09
C LEU A 26 -7.93 -10.54 -13.42
N SER A 27 -7.21 -11.66 -13.43
CA SER A 27 -7.25 -12.58 -14.57
C SER A 27 -8.49 -13.47 -14.50
N GLU A 28 -9.01 -13.88 -15.67
CA GLU A 28 -10.20 -14.74 -15.77
C GLU A 28 -10.06 -16.04 -14.95
N LYS A 29 -8.85 -16.60 -14.86
CA LYS A 29 -8.56 -17.79 -14.03
C LYS A 29 -8.73 -17.55 -12.51
N VAL A 30 -8.47 -16.32 -12.05
CA VAL A 30 -8.61 -15.92 -10.65
C VAL A 30 -10.05 -15.54 -10.33
N GLU A 31 -10.76 -14.93 -11.27
CA GLU A 31 -12.16 -14.52 -11.11
C GLU A 31 -13.13 -15.69 -10.91
N GLN A 32 -12.83 -16.85 -11.51
CA GLN A 32 -13.69 -18.03 -11.47
C GLN A 32 -13.92 -18.61 -10.07
N GLN A 33 -13.10 -18.26 -9.07
CA GLN A 33 -13.26 -18.73 -7.71
C GLN A 33 -13.26 -17.58 -6.71
N GLU A 34 -14.36 -17.43 -5.97
CA GLU A 34 -14.53 -16.42 -4.91
C GLU A 34 -13.33 -16.38 -3.95
N TYR A 35 -12.88 -17.55 -3.50
CA TYR A 35 -11.74 -17.67 -2.59
C TYR A 35 -10.44 -17.07 -3.18
N ASN A 36 -10.18 -17.25 -4.48
CA ASN A 36 -8.97 -16.69 -5.10
C ASN A 36 -9.05 -15.17 -5.20
N ARG A 37 -10.23 -14.63 -5.50
CA ARG A 37 -10.48 -13.17 -5.49
C ARG A 37 -10.20 -12.57 -4.11
N LEU A 38 -10.75 -13.18 -3.06
CA LEU A 38 -10.53 -12.76 -1.68
C LEU A 38 -9.05 -12.82 -1.28
N ARG A 39 -8.33 -13.88 -1.67
CA ARG A 39 -6.88 -13.94 -1.39
C ARG A 39 -6.08 -12.85 -2.10
N VAL A 40 -6.44 -12.51 -3.34
CA VAL A 40 -5.78 -11.39 -4.03
C VAL A 40 -6.04 -10.07 -3.31
N LEU A 41 -7.28 -9.84 -2.90
CA LEU A 41 -7.66 -8.67 -2.11
C LEU A 41 -6.86 -8.61 -0.80
N TYR A 42 -6.84 -9.68 -0.01
CA TYR A 42 -6.05 -9.79 1.22
C TYR A 42 -4.58 -9.43 0.99
N LYS A 43 -3.96 -10.00 -0.05
CA LYS A 43 -2.55 -9.70 -0.36
C LYS A 43 -2.35 -8.23 -0.72
N LEU A 44 -3.27 -7.62 -1.45
CA LEU A 44 -3.21 -6.20 -1.78
C LEU A 44 -3.30 -5.34 -0.51
N HIS A 45 -4.28 -5.58 0.35
CA HIS A 45 -4.42 -4.88 1.62
C HIS A 45 -3.18 -5.05 2.48
N LYS A 46 -2.63 -6.26 2.57
CA LYS A 46 -1.41 -6.55 3.35
C LYS A 46 -0.21 -5.77 2.83
N ASN A 47 0.03 -5.80 1.52
CA ASN A 47 1.14 -5.04 0.93
C ASN A 47 1.00 -3.53 1.15
N VAL A 48 -0.21 -2.99 1.03
CA VAL A 48 -0.48 -1.56 1.28
C VAL A 48 -0.28 -1.23 2.75
N HIS A 49 -0.80 -2.07 3.66
CA HIS A 49 -0.64 -1.92 5.09
C HIS A 49 0.85 -1.92 5.47
N ASP A 50 1.60 -2.93 5.02
CA ASP A 50 3.04 -3.04 5.28
C ASP A 50 3.79 -1.80 4.77
N LEU A 51 3.52 -1.36 3.54
CA LEU A 51 4.16 -0.17 2.96
C LEU A 51 3.87 1.09 3.78
N LEU A 52 2.60 1.30 4.17
CA LEU A 52 2.19 2.44 4.97
C LEU A 52 2.74 2.39 6.39
N PHE A 53 2.87 1.19 6.96
CA PHE A 53 3.47 0.98 8.28
C PHE A 53 4.94 1.39 8.28
N HIS A 54 5.71 0.93 7.28
CA HIS A 54 7.09 1.38 7.09
C HIS A 54 7.16 2.91 6.92
N LEU A 55 6.28 3.49 6.09
CA LEU A 55 6.25 4.93 5.87
C LEU A 55 5.92 5.72 7.14
N TYR A 56 5.03 5.20 7.97
CA TYR A 56 4.62 5.79 9.25
C TYR A 56 5.78 5.78 10.26
N GLN A 57 6.48 4.65 10.36
CA GLN A 57 7.63 4.46 11.25
C GLN A 57 8.87 5.26 10.81
N CYS A 58 9.02 5.53 9.51
CA CYS A 58 10.13 6.32 8.99
C CYS A 58 10.19 7.71 9.65
N ASN A 59 11.38 8.04 10.15
CA ASN A 59 11.71 9.39 10.59
C ASN A 59 12.08 10.27 9.38
N LEU A 60 11.05 10.61 8.61
CA LEU A 60 11.17 11.42 7.40
C LEU A 60 11.75 12.82 7.68
N ASN A 61 11.61 13.34 8.91
CA ASN A 61 12.24 14.60 9.32
C ASN A 61 13.75 14.51 9.29
N THR A 62 14.31 13.51 9.98
CA THR A 62 15.76 13.31 10.01
C THR A 62 16.30 13.05 8.62
N HIS A 63 15.65 12.16 7.86
CA HIS A 63 16.06 11.88 6.47
C HIS A 63 16.00 13.13 5.57
N TYR A 64 14.97 13.97 5.73
CA TYR A 64 14.84 15.23 5.00
C TYR A 64 16.00 16.19 5.31
N LEU A 65 16.33 16.35 6.60
CA LEU A 65 17.41 17.23 7.04
C LEU A 65 18.78 16.77 6.51
N GLU A 66 19.08 15.47 6.58
CA GLU A 66 20.31 14.89 6.02
C GLU A 66 20.44 15.16 4.51
N VAL A 67 19.35 15.00 3.76
CA VAL A 67 19.34 15.30 2.32
C VAL A 67 19.56 16.79 2.08
N CYS A 68 18.91 17.67 2.84
CA CYS A 68 19.13 19.12 2.72
C CYS A 68 20.58 19.53 3.01
N GLU A 69 21.22 18.93 4.00
CA GLU A 69 22.62 19.20 4.37
C GLU A 69 23.59 18.82 3.24
N VAL A 70 23.45 17.61 2.68
CA VAL A 70 24.30 17.13 1.57
C VAL A 70 24.17 18.04 0.34
N PHE A 71 22.95 18.44 0.00
CA PHE A 71 22.74 19.36 -1.12
C PHE A 71 23.26 20.77 -0.81
N GLY A 72 23.14 21.24 0.44
CA GLY A 72 23.74 22.48 0.91
C GLY A 72 25.25 22.51 0.66
N PHE A 73 25.96 21.46 1.07
CA PHE A 73 27.40 21.30 0.82
C PHE A 73 27.72 21.33 -0.69
N TYR A 74 26.99 20.55 -1.50
CA TYR A 74 27.19 20.55 -2.96
C TYR A 74 26.98 21.93 -3.60
N PHE A 75 25.98 22.68 -3.13
CA PHE A 75 25.69 24.02 -3.66
C PHE A 75 26.72 25.07 -3.25
N VAL A 76 27.42 24.91 -2.13
CA VAL A 76 28.48 25.83 -1.69
C VAL A 76 29.81 25.48 -2.37
N GLU A 77 30.25 24.22 -2.30
CA GLU A 77 31.64 23.83 -2.60
C GLU A 77 31.98 23.69 -4.10
N LYS A 78 30.99 23.45 -4.98
CA LYS A 78 31.24 23.18 -6.41
C LYS A 78 31.23 24.46 -7.27
N GLU A 79 32.30 25.23 -7.33
CA GLU A 79 32.35 26.41 -8.20
C GLU A 79 32.22 26.06 -9.70
N GLY A 80 31.62 26.97 -10.49
CA GLY A 80 31.52 26.85 -11.96
C GLY A 80 30.33 26.04 -12.53
N GLU A 81 29.65 25.19 -11.76
CA GLU A 81 28.59 24.29 -12.28
C GLU A 81 27.14 24.85 -12.22
N LYS A 82 26.91 26.12 -12.61
CA LYS A 82 25.61 26.81 -12.44
C LYS A 82 24.39 26.03 -12.95
N LYS A 83 24.44 25.46 -14.16
CA LYS A 83 23.31 24.70 -14.75
C LYS A 83 22.98 23.42 -13.96
N LYS A 84 24.00 22.66 -13.53
CA LYS A 84 23.81 21.44 -12.73
C LYS A 84 23.26 21.77 -11.35
N LYS A 85 23.77 22.81 -10.70
CA LYS A 85 23.24 23.32 -9.42
C LYS A 85 21.76 23.70 -9.52
N HIS A 86 21.37 24.41 -10.59
CA HIS A 86 19.96 24.76 -10.80
C HIS A 86 19.05 23.52 -10.95
N HIS A 87 19.46 22.53 -11.75
CA HIS A 87 18.69 21.30 -11.92
C HIS A 87 18.58 20.49 -10.60
N MET A 88 19.67 20.40 -9.85
CA MET A 88 19.68 19.76 -8.53
C MET A 88 18.80 20.50 -7.52
N SER A 89 18.77 21.83 -7.56
CA SER A 89 17.89 22.65 -6.72
C SER A 89 16.42 22.37 -7.02
N ALA A 90 16.04 22.30 -8.30
CA ALA A 90 14.68 21.94 -8.69
C ALA A 90 14.28 20.53 -8.22
N ARG A 91 15.20 19.56 -8.29
CA ARG A 91 14.99 18.19 -7.77
C ARG A 91 14.83 18.17 -6.25
N LEU A 92 15.66 18.91 -5.52
CA LEU A 92 15.56 19.04 -4.06
C LEU A 92 14.23 19.69 -3.66
N TYR A 93 13.77 20.69 -4.41
CA TYR A 93 12.47 21.32 -4.18
C TYR A 93 11.31 20.33 -4.40
N ALA A 94 11.33 19.56 -5.49
CA ALA A 94 10.32 18.53 -5.74
C ALA A 94 10.31 17.47 -4.63
N TYR A 95 11.49 16.99 -4.22
CA TYR A 95 11.65 16.06 -3.10
C TYR A 95 11.13 16.64 -1.79
N THR A 96 11.46 17.90 -1.47
CA THR A 96 10.98 18.60 -0.28
C THR A 96 9.46 18.62 -0.23
N ARG A 97 8.80 19.01 -1.34
CA ARG A 97 7.34 19.03 -1.41
C ARG A 97 6.74 17.64 -1.22
N PHE A 98 7.36 16.61 -1.80
CA PHE A 98 6.92 15.23 -1.65
C PHE A 98 7.00 14.76 -0.18
N ILE A 99 8.14 14.96 0.48
CA ILE A 99 8.31 14.58 1.89
C ILE A 99 7.36 15.35 2.80
N GLN A 100 7.23 16.66 2.60
CA GLN A 100 6.29 17.48 3.37
C GLN A 100 4.85 16.99 3.20
N GLN A 101 4.46 16.55 2.00
CA GLN A 101 3.13 16.00 1.78
C GLN A 101 2.93 14.70 2.55
N ILE A 102 3.91 13.78 2.53
CA ILE A 102 3.83 12.53 3.30
C ILE A 102 3.74 12.83 4.79
N MET A 103 4.57 13.75 5.30
CA MET A 103 4.56 14.13 6.70
C MET A 103 3.20 14.69 7.14
N LYS A 104 2.57 15.53 6.30
CA LYS A 104 1.22 16.04 6.55
C LYS A 104 0.16 14.93 6.53
N SER A 105 0.40 13.86 5.77
CA SER A 105 -0.48 12.70 5.71
C SER A 105 -0.25 11.68 6.84
N LYS A 106 0.69 11.88 7.78
CA LYS A 106 0.97 10.90 8.85
C LYS A 106 -0.25 10.53 9.69
N SER A 107 -1.13 11.48 10.01
CA SER A 107 -2.37 11.18 10.75
C SER A 107 -3.30 10.29 9.94
N VAL A 108 -3.55 10.65 8.67
CA VAL A 108 -4.35 9.85 7.73
C VAL A 108 -3.78 8.46 7.54
N ILE A 109 -2.45 8.33 7.46
CA ILE A 109 -1.77 7.04 7.39
C ILE A 109 -2.03 6.23 8.66
N ALA A 110 -1.94 6.83 9.85
CA ALA A 110 -2.22 6.14 11.11
C ALA A 110 -3.68 5.64 11.18
N ASP A 111 -4.64 6.49 10.81
CA ASP A 111 -6.06 6.12 10.79
C ASP A 111 -6.32 4.99 9.80
N TYR A 112 -5.70 5.06 8.61
CA TYR A 112 -5.80 4.00 7.60
C TYR A 112 -5.14 2.70 8.06
N LEU A 113 -4.02 2.74 8.80
CA LEU A 113 -3.39 1.55 9.35
C LEU A 113 -4.31 0.82 10.32
N LEU A 114 -5.03 1.55 11.17
CA LEU A 114 -6.03 0.95 12.06
C LEU A 114 -7.19 0.33 11.28
N TYR A 115 -7.72 1.05 10.30
CA TYR A 115 -8.79 0.54 9.44
C TYR A 115 -8.35 -0.72 8.67
N SER A 116 -7.20 -0.68 8.02
CA SER A 116 -6.69 -1.78 7.19
C SER A 116 -6.31 -3.01 8.01
N ALA A 117 -5.82 -2.86 9.25
CA ALA A 117 -5.63 -3.99 10.16
C ALA A 117 -6.97 -4.71 10.42
N GLY A 118 -8.04 -3.97 10.73
CA GLY A 118 -9.37 -4.57 10.89
C GLY A 118 -9.89 -5.25 9.62
N GLN A 119 -9.64 -4.68 8.44
CA GLN A 119 -10.01 -5.32 7.17
C GLN A 119 -9.26 -6.65 6.95
N LEU A 120 -7.99 -6.73 7.34
CA LEU A 120 -7.20 -7.96 7.23
C LEU A 120 -7.76 -9.05 8.16
N ASP A 121 -8.08 -8.70 9.42
CA ASP A 121 -8.67 -9.62 10.39
C ASP A 121 -10.02 -10.16 9.91
N GLU A 122 -10.88 -9.28 9.36
CA GLU A 122 -12.19 -9.67 8.84
C GLU A 122 -12.09 -10.53 7.57
N LEU A 123 -11.10 -10.27 6.69
CA LEU A 123 -10.81 -11.14 5.55
C LEU A 123 -10.33 -12.54 5.99
N GLU A 124 -9.47 -12.61 7.01
CA GLU A 124 -9.02 -13.88 7.61
C GLU A 124 -10.20 -14.65 8.22
N ARG A 125 -11.09 -13.96 8.93
CA ARG A 125 -12.31 -14.54 9.49
C ARG A 125 -13.24 -15.09 8.39
N VAL A 126 -13.54 -14.31 7.35
CA VAL A 126 -14.36 -14.77 6.21
C VAL A 126 -13.73 -16.01 5.55
N ALA A 127 -12.41 -16.01 5.35
CA ALA A 127 -11.71 -17.15 4.79
C ALA A 127 -11.85 -18.42 5.65
N SER A 128 -11.70 -18.27 6.96
CA SER A 128 -11.83 -19.35 7.92
C SER A 128 -13.26 -19.93 7.95
N ILE A 129 -14.28 -19.07 8.02
CA ILE A 129 -15.69 -19.48 8.13
C ILE A 129 -16.17 -20.19 6.86
N TYR A 130 -15.94 -19.59 5.69
CA TYR A 130 -16.56 -20.04 4.44
C TYR A 130 -15.73 -21.03 3.63
N TYR A 131 -14.40 -20.98 3.78
CA TYR A 131 -13.50 -21.77 2.94
C TYR A 131 -12.61 -22.71 3.75
N GLN A 132 -12.60 -22.60 5.09
CA GLN A 132 -11.78 -23.42 5.99
C GLN A 132 -10.30 -23.41 5.60
N LYS A 133 -9.82 -22.27 5.11
CA LYS A 133 -8.47 -22.10 4.59
C LYS A 133 -7.82 -20.87 5.19
N ASP A 134 -6.52 -20.97 5.40
CA ASP A 134 -5.66 -19.86 5.72
C ASP A 134 -5.40 -19.02 4.45
N ILE A 135 -5.95 -17.80 4.45
CA ILE A 135 -5.85 -16.84 3.35
C ILE A 135 -4.44 -16.25 3.22
N GLY A 136 -3.66 -16.28 4.31
CA GLY A 136 -2.32 -15.70 4.41
C GLY A 136 -1.22 -16.54 3.76
N LYS A 137 -1.51 -17.80 3.37
CA LYS A 137 -0.56 -18.62 2.61
C LYS A 137 -0.23 -17.99 1.27
N GLU A 138 1.06 -17.95 0.92
CA GLU A 138 1.57 -17.24 -0.25
C GLU A 138 0.81 -17.62 -1.55
N ILE A 139 0.31 -16.59 -2.23
CA ILE A 139 0.04 -16.63 -3.68
C ILE A 139 1.28 -16.07 -4.36
N THR A 140 1.78 -16.75 -5.38
CA THR A 140 2.91 -16.24 -6.17
C THR A 140 2.49 -15.02 -6.99
N ARG A 141 3.39 -14.06 -7.22
CA ARG A 141 3.07 -12.84 -7.98
C ARG A 141 2.59 -13.14 -9.41
N GLU A 142 3.04 -14.26 -9.98
CA GLU A 142 2.62 -14.77 -11.29
C GLU A 142 1.15 -15.22 -11.34
N GLU A 143 0.58 -15.68 -10.23
CA GLU A 143 -0.82 -16.09 -10.14
C GLU A 143 -1.79 -14.89 -10.11
N ILE A 144 -1.32 -13.72 -9.66
CA ILE A 144 -2.17 -12.52 -9.43
C ILE A 144 -2.16 -11.59 -10.64
N PHE A 145 -0.98 -11.35 -11.20
CA PHE A 145 -0.80 -10.45 -12.33
C PHE A 145 -0.12 -11.23 -13.46
N PRO A 146 -0.89 -11.83 -14.39
CA PRO A 146 -0.28 -12.49 -15.53
C PRO A 146 0.56 -11.46 -16.29
N ARG A 147 1.86 -11.76 -16.49
CA ARG A 147 2.71 -10.92 -17.34
C ARG A 147 2.11 -10.93 -18.74
N LYS A 148 1.60 -9.77 -19.20
CA LYS A 148 1.27 -9.58 -20.61
C LYS A 148 2.57 -9.78 -21.41
N GLY A 149 2.68 -10.86 -22.16
CA GLY A 149 3.75 -11.01 -23.16
C GLY A 149 4.51 -12.34 -23.25
N GLN A 150 3.92 -13.50 -22.94
CA GLN A 150 4.46 -14.77 -23.44
C GLN A 150 3.36 -15.61 -24.08
N VAL A 151 2.91 -15.18 -25.26
CA VAL A 151 2.39 -16.13 -26.25
C VAL A 151 3.62 -16.79 -26.86
N LYS A 152 4.03 -17.95 -26.32
CA LYS A 152 4.89 -18.86 -27.07
C LYS A 152 4.01 -19.51 -28.14
N LYS A 153 4.20 -19.06 -29.39
CA LYS A 153 3.93 -19.89 -30.56
C LYS A 153 5.20 -20.66 -30.88
#